data_AF-A0A2V6NDE3-F1
#
_entry.id   AF-A0A2V6NDE3-F1
#
_cell.length_a   1.000
_cell.length_b   1.000
_cell.length_c   1.000
_cell.angle_alpha   90.00
_cell.angle_beta   90.00
_cell.angle_gamma   90.00
#
_symmetry.space_group_name_H-M   'P 1'
#
loop_
_entity.id
_entity.type
_entity.pdbx_description
1 polymer ?
#
loop_
_entity_poly.entity_id
_entity_poly.type
_entity_poly.pdbx_seq_one_letter_code
_entity_poly.pdbx_strand_id
1 'polypeptide(L)'
;MFVVEMNYEVLFSIFAFILGACVGSFLNVCIYRLPLNLSVNQPRRSFCPSCKTQIPWHQNLPLVSWLVLRGRCANCGARIAFRYFAVELLTALFFLSVWKAFPWQIAIAYWIFIALVIAATFIDFEHFIIPDELTIGGTIAGLIASTAVPQLMNTDRRLMALLISAGSAALGYALLWLVLEGGKLVFGKKRIRFEKPTAFTWTRHGDDADFVVGDEKSLWSDFFARESDKLLLHCSSARIADREFADTILSFHYNRVQVGSENFELDQLDEIGGLANEIEIPREAMGRGDLKFLACIGAFLGWRAVLFAIFAGSLYGSIIGLITLVLGRRVWSLKLPFGPYLALGAITWMFFGDSVVRWYQTLLRP
;
A
#
# COMPACT_ATOMS: atom_id res chain seq x y z
N MET A 1 36.22 -25.86 -19.09
CA MET A 1 35.53 -24.56 -19.26
C MET A 1 34.04 -24.70 -18.96
N PHE A 2 33.28 -25.53 -19.70
CA PHE A 2 31.86 -25.81 -19.42
C PHE A 2 31.52 -26.27 -17.99
N VAL A 3 32.27 -27.22 -17.42
CA VAL A 3 32.00 -27.71 -16.04
C VAL A 3 32.28 -26.62 -14.99
N VAL A 4 33.25 -25.75 -15.26
CA VAL A 4 33.64 -24.66 -14.35
C VAL A 4 32.60 -23.54 -14.40
N GLU A 5 32.16 -23.12 -15.59
CA GLU A 5 31.07 -22.16 -15.76
C GLU A 5 29.74 -22.64 -15.15
N MET A 6 29.40 -23.92 -15.33
CA MET A 6 28.20 -24.53 -14.75
C MET A 6 28.23 -24.52 -13.21
N ASN A 7 29.39 -24.67 -12.58
CA ASN A 7 29.52 -24.63 -11.13
C ASN A 7 29.31 -23.22 -10.55
N TYR A 8 29.77 -22.18 -11.25
CA TYR A 8 29.57 -20.79 -10.80
C TYR A 8 28.12 -20.35 -10.91
N GLU A 9 27.43 -20.67 -12.02
CA GLU A 9 26.01 -20.35 -12.21
C GLU A 9 25.12 -20.95 -11.10
N VAL A 10 25.36 -22.22 -10.75
CA VAL A 10 24.64 -22.88 -9.66
C VAL A 10 24.98 -22.23 -8.31
N LEU A 11 26.25 -21.97 -8.03
CA LEU A 11 26.69 -21.34 -6.79
C LEU A 11 26.06 -19.95 -6.60
N PHE A 12 26.08 -19.10 -7.63
CA PHE A 12 25.50 -17.76 -7.55
C PHE A 12 23.97 -17.79 -7.50
N SER A 13 23.32 -18.75 -8.15
CA SER A 13 21.88 -18.97 -8.01
C SER A 13 21.50 -19.33 -6.57
N ILE A 14 22.26 -20.23 -5.95
CA ILE A 14 22.06 -20.60 -4.54
C ILE A 14 22.30 -19.38 -3.64
N PHE A 15 23.37 -18.62 -3.90
CA PHE A 15 23.65 -17.39 -3.17
C PHE A 15 22.51 -16.36 -3.28
N ALA A 16 22.00 -16.12 -4.49
CA ALA A 16 20.89 -15.19 -4.73
C ALA A 16 19.63 -15.59 -3.96
N PHE A 17 19.30 -16.89 -3.95
CA PHE A 17 18.16 -17.41 -3.20
C PHE A 17 18.35 -17.23 -1.69
N ILE A 18 19.51 -17.60 -1.14
CA ILE A 18 19.81 -17.47 0.30
C ILE A 18 19.82 -15.99 0.71
N LEU A 19 20.46 -15.13 -0.08
CA LEU A 19 20.50 -13.69 0.15
C LEU A 19 19.07 -13.12 0.15
N GLY A 20 18.24 -13.49 -0.81
CA GLY A 20 16.84 -13.08 -0.88
C GLY A 20 16.04 -13.55 0.34
N ALA A 21 16.26 -14.78 0.84
CA ALA A 21 15.62 -15.25 2.06
C ALA A 21 16.05 -14.45 3.30
N CYS A 22 17.35 -14.13 3.42
CA CYS A 22 17.88 -13.28 4.49
C CYS A 22 17.31 -11.86 4.44
N VAL A 23 17.26 -11.26 3.24
CA VAL A 23 16.63 -9.95 3.03
C VAL A 23 15.15 -10.01 3.36
N GLY A 24 14.41 -11.03 2.91
CA GLY A 24 13.00 -11.22 3.25
C GLY A 24 12.76 -11.32 4.76
N SER A 25 13.65 -11.97 5.51
CA SER A 25 13.57 -11.99 6.97
C SER A 25 13.74 -10.60 7.60
N PHE A 26 14.63 -9.78 7.03
CA PHE A 26 14.73 -8.36 7.41
C PHE A 26 13.49 -7.56 7.00
N LEU A 27 12.90 -7.82 5.83
CA LEU A 27 11.66 -7.15 5.40
C LEU A 27 10.50 -7.42 6.35
N ASN A 28 10.40 -8.60 6.96
CA ASN A 28 9.42 -8.85 8.03
C ASN A 28 9.57 -7.89 9.22
N VAL A 29 10.79 -7.45 9.54
CA VAL A 29 11.03 -6.42 10.57
C VAL A 29 10.51 -5.07 10.08
N CYS A 30 10.80 -4.69 8.84
CA CYS A 30 10.32 -3.44 8.25
C CYS A 30 8.78 -3.40 8.17
N ILE A 31 8.15 -4.47 7.68
CA ILE A 31 6.70 -4.60 7.55
C ILE A 31 6.01 -4.44 8.90
N TYR A 32 6.59 -5.00 9.97
CA TYR A 32 6.02 -4.86 11.31
C TYR A 32 6.26 -3.49 11.95
N ARG A 33 7.45 -2.90 11.77
CA ARG A 33 7.89 -1.73 12.55
C ARG A 33 7.58 -0.39 11.91
N LEU A 34 7.75 -0.25 10.59
CA LEU A 34 7.57 1.02 9.88
C LEU A 34 6.14 1.59 10.03
N PRO A 35 5.05 0.81 9.90
CA PRO A 35 3.69 1.33 10.06
C PRO A 35 3.40 1.83 11.47
N LEU A 36 4.11 1.29 12.46
CA LEU A 36 3.98 1.64 13.88
C LEU A 36 4.94 2.76 14.31
N ASN A 37 5.66 3.39 13.37
CA ASN A 37 6.72 4.37 13.65
C ASN A 37 7.80 3.86 14.63
N LEU A 38 8.03 2.54 14.65
CA LEU A 38 9.06 1.92 15.48
C LEU A 38 10.40 1.92 14.75
N SER A 39 11.48 2.10 15.51
CA SER A 39 12.83 2.01 14.96
C SER A 39 13.11 0.62 14.39
N VAL A 40 13.55 0.57 13.13
CA VAL A 40 13.99 -0.69 12.48
C VAL A 40 15.27 -1.23 13.12
N ASN A 41 16.11 -0.36 13.69
CA ASN A 41 17.40 -0.74 14.26
C ASN A 41 17.37 -0.94 15.79
N GLN A 42 16.34 -0.44 16.48
CA GLN A 42 16.22 -0.54 17.94
C GLN A 42 14.89 -1.18 18.35
N PRO A 43 14.89 -2.34 19.04
CA PRO A 43 16.05 -3.18 19.36
C PRO A 43 16.65 -3.86 18.12
N ARG A 44 17.97 -4.12 18.15
CA ARG A 44 18.73 -4.69 17.03
C ARG A 44 18.31 -6.11 16.65
N ARG A 45 17.84 -6.90 17.63
CA ARG A 45 17.40 -8.29 17.42
C ARG A 45 15.89 -8.35 17.19
N SER A 46 15.48 -9.31 16.36
CA SER A 46 14.08 -9.68 16.20
C SER A 46 13.50 -10.20 17.52
N PHE A 47 12.22 -9.98 17.73
CA PHE A 47 11.51 -10.40 18.94
C PHE A 47 10.12 -10.94 18.58
N CYS A 48 9.57 -11.79 19.44
CA CYS A 48 8.23 -12.31 19.26
C CYS A 48 7.18 -11.19 19.43
N PRO A 49 6.23 -11.00 18.49
CA PRO A 49 5.21 -9.97 18.63
C PRO A 49 4.31 -10.12 19.87
N SER A 50 4.12 -11.36 20.36
CA SER A 50 3.25 -11.68 21.49
C SER A 50 3.96 -11.55 22.84
N CYS A 51 5.02 -12.35 23.09
CA CYS A 51 5.70 -12.35 24.39
C CYS A 51 6.87 -11.37 24.48
N LYS A 52 7.22 -10.67 23.39
CA LYS A 52 8.33 -9.71 23.28
C LYS A 52 9.72 -10.28 23.60
N THR A 53 9.85 -11.58 23.82
CA THR A 53 11.14 -12.25 24.00
C THR A 53 11.99 -12.13 22.73
N GLN A 54 13.27 -11.82 22.89
CA GLN A 54 14.22 -11.75 21.78
C GLN A 54 14.44 -13.14 21.18
N ILE A 55 14.43 -13.21 19.85
CA ILE A 55 14.60 -14.47 19.12
C ILE A 55 16.11 -14.70 18.94
N PRO A 56 16.67 -15.83 19.39
CA PRO A 56 18.07 -16.15 19.13
C PRO A 56 18.29 -16.43 17.63
N TRP A 57 19.50 -16.16 17.14
CA TRP A 57 19.80 -16.19 15.70
C TRP A 57 19.44 -17.51 15.00
N HIS A 58 19.62 -18.66 15.67
CA HIS A 58 19.33 -19.98 15.12
C HIS A 58 17.82 -20.27 15.01
N GLN A 59 16.98 -19.53 15.74
CA GLN A 59 15.51 -19.55 15.60
C GLN A 59 15.00 -18.46 14.65
N ASN A 60 15.92 -17.70 14.05
CA ASN A 60 15.64 -16.68 13.06
C ASN A 60 16.28 -17.03 11.70
N LEU A 61 16.53 -18.33 11.46
CA LEU A 61 16.96 -18.82 10.15
C LEU A 61 15.77 -18.74 9.17
N PRO A 62 15.86 -17.97 8.07
CA PRO A 62 14.75 -17.75 7.14
C PRO A 62 14.24 -19.08 6.57
N LEU A 63 12.92 -19.18 6.34
CA LEU A 63 12.16 -20.35 5.85
C LEU A 63 12.14 -21.54 6.82
N VAL A 64 13.32 -21.93 7.30
CA VAL A 64 13.54 -23.14 8.10
C VAL A 64 12.90 -23.00 9.48
N SER A 65 13.11 -21.87 10.17
CA SER A 65 12.65 -21.72 11.55
C SER A 65 11.14 -21.81 11.67
N TRP A 66 10.41 -21.20 10.73
CA TRP A 66 8.94 -21.26 10.71
C TRP A 66 8.42 -22.68 10.47
N LEU A 67 9.03 -23.43 9.54
CA LEU A 67 8.65 -24.81 9.25
C LEU A 67 8.94 -25.76 10.42
N VAL A 68 10.15 -25.67 11.00
CA VAL A 68 10.58 -26.51 12.13
C VAL A 68 9.74 -26.24 13.37
N LEU A 69 9.45 -24.96 13.67
CA LEU A 69 8.61 -24.57 14.80
C LEU A 69 7.10 -24.68 14.50
N ARG A 70 6.73 -25.14 13.30
CA ARG A 70 5.33 -25.30 12.83
C ARG A 70 4.50 -24.02 13.00
N GLY A 71 5.10 -22.88 12.70
CA GLY A 71 4.49 -21.56 12.81
C GLY A 71 4.15 -21.16 14.25
N ARG A 72 4.95 -21.58 15.24
CA ARG A 72 4.77 -21.20 16.65
C ARG A 72 6.03 -20.60 17.26
N CYS A 73 5.86 -19.73 18.24
CA CYS A 73 6.96 -19.22 19.04
C CYS A 73 7.54 -20.33 19.93
N ALA A 74 8.87 -20.48 19.95
CA ALA A 74 9.55 -21.46 20.80
C ALA A 74 9.41 -21.18 22.31
N ASN A 75 9.17 -19.92 22.71
CA ASN A 75 9.04 -19.53 24.12
C ASN A 75 7.59 -19.60 24.62
N CYS A 76 6.65 -18.88 23.97
CA CYS A 76 5.27 -18.78 24.46
C CYS A 76 4.25 -19.67 23.71
N GLY A 77 4.67 -20.38 22.65
CA GLY A 77 3.77 -21.22 21.85
C GLY A 77 2.74 -20.47 20.99
N ALA A 78 2.72 -19.13 21.03
CA ALA A 78 1.83 -18.32 20.21
C ALA A 78 2.05 -18.57 18.71
N ARG A 79 0.96 -18.53 17.93
CA ARG A 79 1.03 -18.73 16.47
C ARG A 79 1.70 -17.52 15.81
N ILE A 80 2.65 -17.80 14.92
CA ILE A 80 3.32 -16.82 14.07
C ILE A 80 2.66 -16.86 12.69
N ALA A 81 2.22 -15.70 12.20
CA ALA A 81 1.51 -15.59 10.93
C ALA A 81 2.30 -16.21 9.76
N PHE A 82 1.60 -16.84 8.81
CA PHE A 82 2.19 -17.43 7.60
C PHE A 82 2.91 -16.39 6.73
N ARG A 83 2.52 -15.11 6.83
CA ARG A 83 3.20 -13.98 6.19
C ARG A 83 4.72 -14.03 6.35
N TYR A 84 5.21 -14.35 7.54
CA TYR A 84 6.65 -14.35 7.80
C TYR A 84 7.39 -15.28 6.84
N PHE A 85 6.90 -16.52 6.71
CA PHE A 85 7.40 -17.50 5.76
C PHE A 85 7.17 -17.07 4.31
N ALA A 86 5.99 -16.52 3.99
CA ALA A 86 5.66 -16.11 2.63
C ALA A 86 6.56 -14.98 2.12
N VAL A 87 6.82 -13.94 2.93
CA VAL A 87 7.73 -12.84 2.58
C VAL A 87 9.14 -13.37 2.32
N GLU A 88 9.66 -14.22 3.20
CA GLU A 88 10.99 -14.82 3.04
C GLU A 88 11.09 -15.63 1.75
N LEU A 89 10.07 -16.45 1.44
CA LEU A 89 10.07 -17.30 0.26
C LEU A 89 9.91 -16.49 -1.02
N LEU A 90 8.99 -15.53 -1.03
CA LEU A 90 8.76 -14.66 -2.19
C LEU A 90 10.00 -13.83 -2.50
N THR A 91 10.66 -13.23 -1.51
CA THR A 91 11.90 -12.48 -1.73
C THR A 91 13.00 -13.38 -2.27
N ALA A 92 13.17 -14.59 -1.72
CA ALA A 92 14.15 -15.57 -2.22
C ALA A 92 13.91 -15.95 -3.69
N LEU A 93 12.65 -16.22 -4.05
CA LEU A 93 12.27 -16.60 -5.41
C LEU A 93 12.44 -15.44 -6.39
N PHE A 94 12.06 -14.21 -6.02
CA PHE A 94 12.26 -13.04 -6.87
C PHE A 94 13.74 -12.72 -7.06
N PHE A 95 14.56 -12.80 -6.00
CA PHE A 95 16.00 -12.57 -6.13
C PHE A 95 16.65 -13.56 -7.09
N LEU A 96 16.30 -14.84 -6.97
CA LEU A 96 16.74 -15.88 -7.90
C LEU A 96 16.26 -15.61 -9.34
N SER A 97 14.99 -15.23 -9.51
CA SER A 97 14.41 -14.96 -10.83
C SER A 97 15.08 -13.76 -11.51
N VAL A 98 15.33 -12.70 -10.75
CA VAL A 98 16.06 -11.51 -11.21
C VAL A 98 17.49 -11.86 -11.61
N TRP A 99 18.19 -12.67 -10.80
CA TRP A 99 19.55 -13.11 -11.12
C TRP A 99 19.63 -13.86 -12.45
N LYS A 100 18.65 -14.73 -12.71
CA LYS A 100 18.60 -15.53 -13.95
C LYS A 100 18.14 -14.74 -15.18
N ALA A 101 17.41 -13.64 -14.98
CA ALA A 101 16.80 -12.88 -16.07
C ALA A 101 17.65 -11.69 -16.53
N PHE A 102 18.49 -11.12 -15.66
CA PHE A 102 19.19 -9.86 -15.94
C PHE A 102 20.71 -9.96 -15.71
N PRO A 103 21.51 -9.14 -16.42
CA PRO A 103 22.92 -8.95 -16.11
C PRO A 103 23.14 -8.57 -14.64
N TRP A 104 24.24 -9.02 -14.05
CA TRP A 104 24.48 -8.90 -12.60
C TRP A 104 24.37 -7.46 -12.07
N GLN A 105 24.78 -6.44 -12.82
CA GLN A 105 24.67 -5.03 -12.40
C GLN A 105 23.22 -4.58 -12.28
N ILE A 106 22.39 -4.97 -13.26
CA ILE A 106 20.95 -4.69 -13.27
C ILE A 106 20.26 -5.52 -12.18
N ALA A 107 20.66 -6.78 -12.02
CA ALA A 107 20.11 -7.68 -11.02
C ALA A 107 20.27 -7.13 -9.59
N ILE A 108 21.45 -6.59 -9.24
CA ILE A 108 21.68 -5.98 -7.92
C ILE A 108 20.76 -4.78 -7.69
N ALA A 109 20.59 -3.92 -8.70
CA ALA A 109 19.67 -2.78 -8.58
C ALA A 109 18.21 -3.26 -8.44
N TYR A 110 17.81 -4.27 -9.20
CA TYR A 110 16.47 -4.85 -9.11
C TYR A 110 16.23 -5.64 -7.82
N TRP A 111 17.24 -6.18 -7.16
CA TRP A 111 17.09 -6.74 -5.82
C TRP A 111 16.67 -5.67 -4.78
N ILE A 112 17.24 -4.47 -4.87
CA ILE A 112 16.81 -3.33 -4.03
C ILE A 112 15.36 -2.97 -4.35
N PHE A 113 15.03 -2.85 -5.64
CA PHE A 113 13.67 -2.54 -6.08
C PHE A 113 12.65 -3.60 -5.60
N ILE A 114 12.93 -4.89 -5.78
CA ILE A 114 12.08 -5.99 -5.31
C ILE A 114 11.90 -5.96 -3.80
N ALA A 115 12.96 -5.69 -3.04
CA ALA A 115 12.86 -5.58 -1.58
C ALA A 115 11.89 -4.46 -1.16
N LEU A 116 11.97 -3.30 -1.82
CA LEU A 116 11.05 -2.17 -1.61
C LEU A 116 9.61 -2.53 -2.00
N VAL A 117 9.42 -3.13 -3.18
CA VAL A 117 8.10 -3.50 -3.69
C VAL A 117 7.41 -4.54 -2.80
N ILE A 118 8.15 -5.55 -2.32
CA ILE A 118 7.62 -6.56 -1.39
C ILE A 118 7.21 -5.90 -0.07
N ALA A 119 8.08 -5.08 0.52
CA ALA A 119 7.75 -4.37 1.75
C ALA A 119 6.52 -3.47 1.58
N ALA A 120 6.45 -2.69 0.49
CA ALA A 120 5.30 -1.83 0.18
C ALA A 120 4.02 -2.64 0.12
N THR A 121 4.05 -3.74 -0.63
CA THR A 121 2.89 -4.61 -0.89
C THR A 121 2.31 -5.19 0.41
N PHE A 122 3.17 -5.74 1.27
CA PHE A 122 2.70 -6.35 2.52
C PHE A 122 2.28 -5.32 3.58
N ILE A 123 2.95 -4.16 3.62
CA ILE A 123 2.51 -3.07 4.50
C ILE A 123 1.14 -2.55 4.05
N ASP A 124 0.95 -2.33 2.75
CA ASP A 124 -0.32 -1.80 2.22
C ASP A 124 -1.46 -2.82 2.38
N PHE A 125 -1.20 -4.12 2.22
CA PHE A 125 -2.20 -5.16 2.49
C PHE A 125 -2.68 -5.21 3.96
N GLU A 126 -1.84 -4.79 4.90
CA GLU A 126 -2.16 -4.88 6.33
C GLU A 126 -2.66 -3.58 6.94
N HIS A 127 -2.11 -2.47 6.45
CA HIS A 127 -2.30 -1.16 7.05
C HIS A 127 -2.91 -0.13 6.08
N PHE A 128 -3.10 -0.48 4.80
CA PHE A 128 -3.62 0.43 3.76
C PHE A 128 -2.81 1.74 3.63
N ILE A 129 -1.52 1.68 3.94
CA ILE A 129 -0.57 2.79 3.85
C ILE A 129 0.72 2.33 3.21
N ILE A 130 1.48 3.26 2.64
CA ILE A 130 2.86 3.02 2.20
C ILE A 130 3.75 4.09 2.87
N PRO A 131 4.63 3.70 3.81
CA PRO A 131 5.47 4.64 4.57
C PRO A 131 6.40 5.49 3.69
N ASP A 132 6.67 6.71 4.14
CA ASP A 132 7.50 7.67 3.43
C ASP A 132 8.97 7.23 3.37
N GLU A 133 9.46 6.54 4.40
CA GLU A 133 10.81 5.96 4.44
C GLU A 133 11.02 4.98 3.28
N LEU A 134 9.96 4.25 2.90
CA LEU A 134 10.01 3.30 1.81
C LEU A 134 9.87 3.98 0.45
N THR A 135 8.95 4.93 0.30
CA THR A 135 8.66 5.56 -1.00
C THR A 135 9.68 6.62 -1.37
N ILE A 136 9.98 7.56 -0.47
CA ILE A 136 10.97 8.62 -0.68
C ILE A 136 12.38 8.00 -0.67
N GLY A 137 12.66 7.16 0.32
CA GLY A 137 13.93 6.42 0.40
C GLY A 137 14.14 5.54 -0.83
N GLY A 138 13.09 4.87 -1.29
CA GLY A 138 13.10 4.08 -2.53
C GLY A 138 13.34 4.93 -3.78
N THR A 139 12.70 6.10 -3.89
CA THR A 139 12.94 7.02 -5.02
C THR A 139 14.39 7.48 -5.07
N ILE A 140 14.97 7.86 -3.92
CA ILE A 140 16.39 8.22 -3.81
C ILE A 140 17.28 7.03 -4.19
N ALA A 141 16.96 5.82 -3.70
CA ALA A 141 17.69 4.61 -4.06
C ALA A 141 17.62 4.34 -5.57
N GLY A 142 16.48 4.57 -6.22
CA GLY A 142 16.29 4.43 -7.67
C GLY A 142 17.11 5.41 -8.48
N LEU A 143 17.20 6.68 -8.04
CA LEU A 143 18.06 7.70 -8.67
C LEU A 143 19.54 7.33 -8.56
N ILE A 144 19.98 6.88 -7.39
CA ILE A 144 21.35 6.41 -7.16
C ILE A 144 21.64 5.18 -8.02
N ALA A 145 20.75 4.18 -8.00
CA ALA A 145 20.88 2.96 -8.78
C ALA A 145 20.95 3.24 -10.29
N SER A 146 20.09 4.13 -10.80
CA SER A 146 20.10 4.54 -12.21
C SER A 146 21.37 5.27 -12.61
N THR A 147 21.93 6.08 -11.71
CA THR A 147 23.20 6.78 -11.95
C THR A 147 24.38 5.81 -11.93
N ALA A 148 24.36 4.83 -11.03
CA ALA A 148 25.37 3.78 -10.90
C ALA A 148 25.31 2.76 -12.05
N VAL A 149 24.10 2.44 -12.52
CA VAL A 149 23.80 1.48 -13.58
C VAL A 149 22.94 2.17 -14.66
N PRO A 150 23.55 2.98 -15.54
CA PRO A 150 22.83 3.73 -16.58
C PRO A 150 21.95 2.87 -17.51
N GLN A 151 22.29 1.59 -17.65
CA GLN A 151 21.56 0.61 -18.44
C GLN A 151 20.10 0.45 -17.97
N LEU A 152 19.79 0.73 -16.69
CA LEU A 152 18.41 0.74 -16.19
C LEU A 152 17.51 1.72 -16.95
N MET A 153 18.09 2.81 -17.45
CA MET A 153 17.40 3.85 -18.20
C MET A 153 17.67 3.76 -19.72
N ASN A 154 18.17 2.61 -20.20
CA ASN A 154 18.53 2.39 -21.60
C ASN A 154 19.50 3.45 -22.16
N THR A 155 20.50 3.85 -21.37
CA THR A 155 21.51 4.82 -21.78
C THR A 155 22.89 4.45 -21.24
N ASP A 156 23.96 4.92 -21.88
CA ASP A 156 25.34 4.71 -21.42
C ASP A 156 25.87 5.87 -20.57
N ARG A 157 25.20 7.03 -20.60
CA ARG A 157 25.65 8.25 -19.94
C ARG A 157 24.98 8.41 -18.58
N ARG A 158 25.78 8.42 -17.50
CA ARG A 158 25.29 8.59 -16.12
C ARG A 158 24.41 9.82 -15.92
N LEU A 159 24.80 10.97 -16.50
CA LEU A 159 24.00 12.19 -16.41
C LEU A 159 22.63 12.03 -17.08
N MET A 160 22.57 11.38 -18.25
CA MET A 160 21.30 11.13 -18.92
C MET A 160 20.45 10.13 -18.14
N ALA A 161 21.07 9.11 -17.54
CA ALA A 161 20.35 8.16 -16.69
C ALA A 161 19.72 8.85 -15.48
N LEU A 162 20.45 9.75 -14.82
CA LEU A 162 19.91 10.54 -13.71
C LEU A 162 18.73 11.41 -14.16
N LEU A 163 18.86 12.13 -15.27
CA LEU A 163 17.80 13.00 -15.80
C LEU A 163 16.56 12.21 -16.21
N ILE A 164 16.74 11.05 -16.89
CA ILE A 164 15.63 10.18 -17.28
C ILE A 164 14.97 9.58 -16.05
N SER A 165 15.74 9.10 -15.07
CA SER A 165 15.21 8.53 -13.83
C SER A 165 14.44 9.58 -13.02
N ALA A 166 14.99 10.78 -12.85
CA ALA A 166 14.33 11.89 -12.16
C ALA A 166 13.07 12.36 -12.91
N GLY A 167 13.14 12.49 -14.23
CA GLY A 167 11.99 12.82 -15.08
C GLY A 167 10.91 11.75 -15.01
N SER A 168 11.28 10.47 -14.95
CA SER A 168 10.36 9.35 -14.82
C SER A 168 9.69 9.31 -13.45
N ALA A 169 10.43 9.60 -12.38
CA ALA A 169 9.89 9.71 -11.03
C ALA A 169 8.90 10.89 -10.92
N ALA A 170 9.27 12.05 -11.45
CA ALA A 170 8.40 13.22 -11.49
C ALA A 170 7.13 12.97 -12.32
N LEU A 171 7.25 12.30 -13.47
CA LEU A 171 6.12 11.90 -14.29
C LEU A 171 5.19 10.95 -13.53
N GLY A 172 5.73 9.93 -12.84
CA GLY A 172 4.94 9.01 -12.03
C GLY A 172 4.15 9.73 -10.95
N TYR A 173 4.80 10.60 -10.18
CA TYR A 173 4.13 11.41 -9.17
C TYR A 173 3.02 12.29 -9.80
N ALA A 174 3.34 13.02 -10.86
CA ALA A 174 2.44 13.98 -11.50
C ALA A 174 1.23 13.31 -12.15
N LEU A 175 1.41 12.19 -12.86
CA LEU A 175 0.32 11.49 -13.52
C LEU A 175 -0.72 10.99 -12.53
N LEU A 176 -0.28 10.32 -11.46
CA LEU A 176 -1.22 9.81 -10.47
C LEU A 176 -1.87 10.97 -9.70
N TRP A 177 -1.11 12.02 -9.38
CA TRP A 177 -1.67 13.23 -8.79
C TRP A 177 -2.77 13.87 -9.66
N LEU A 178 -2.56 13.96 -10.97
CA LEU A 178 -3.58 14.45 -11.92
C LEU A 178 -4.81 13.56 -11.96
N VAL A 179 -4.63 12.23 -11.96
CA VAL A 179 -5.75 11.27 -11.90
C VAL A 179 -6.55 11.46 -10.63
N LEU A 180 -5.89 11.68 -9.49
CA LEU A 180 -6.58 11.92 -8.22
C LEU A 180 -7.32 13.24 -8.20
N GLU A 181 -6.70 14.31 -8.68
CA GLU A 181 -7.34 15.62 -8.70
C GLU A 181 -8.52 15.64 -9.67
N GLY A 182 -8.38 15.01 -10.85
CA GLY A 182 -9.48 14.78 -11.78
C GLY A 182 -10.59 13.92 -11.16
N GLY A 183 -10.23 12.85 -10.45
CA GLY A 183 -11.19 11.98 -9.76
C GLY A 183 -11.99 12.71 -8.68
N LYS A 184 -11.36 13.62 -7.92
CA LYS A 184 -12.06 14.47 -6.95
C LYS A 184 -13.06 15.40 -7.63
N LEU A 185 -12.69 16.01 -8.75
CA LEU A 185 -13.58 16.90 -9.51
C LEU A 185 -14.82 16.17 -10.04
N VAL A 186 -14.66 14.89 -10.43
CA VAL A 186 -15.76 14.10 -11.02
C VAL A 186 -16.62 13.38 -9.95
N PHE A 187 -16.01 12.86 -8.87
CA PHE A 187 -16.66 11.94 -7.92
C PHE A 187 -16.59 12.37 -6.45
N GLY A 188 -16.17 13.60 -6.14
CA GLY A 188 -15.74 14.03 -4.81
C GLY A 188 -16.77 13.89 -3.67
N LYS A 189 -18.05 13.70 -3.97
CA LYS A 189 -19.13 13.58 -2.99
C LYS A 189 -20.07 12.43 -3.36
N LYS A 190 -20.32 11.51 -2.44
CA LYS A 190 -21.36 10.49 -2.58
C LYS A 190 -22.58 10.92 -1.76
N ARG A 191 -23.67 11.25 -2.45
CA ARG A 191 -24.97 11.55 -1.82
C ARG A 191 -25.82 10.28 -1.79
N ILE A 192 -26.30 9.92 -0.61
CA ILE A 192 -27.22 8.82 -0.39
C ILE A 192 -28.48 9.42 0.23
N ARG A 193 -29.58 9.39 -0.52
CA ARG A 193 -30.90 9.79 -0.03
C ARG A 193 -31.65 8.56 0.45
N PHE A 194 -32.13 8.60 1.68
CA PHE A 194 -32.90 7.51 2.27
C PHE A 194 -34.36 7.61 1.82
N GLU A 195 -34.99 6.47 1.53
CA GLU A 195 -36.43 6.43 1.17
C GLU A 195 -37.33 6.83 2.34
N LYS A 196 -36.87 6.61 3.57
CA LYS A 196 -37.53 7.02 4.81
C LYS A 196 -36.50 7.66 5.75
N PRO A 197 -36.91 8.61 6.61
CA PRO A 197 -36.04 9.15 7.65
C PRO A 197 -35.43 8.00 8.47
N THR A 198 -34.11 7.89 8.41
CA THR A 198 -33.36 6.77 8.97
C THR A 198 -32.64 7.23 10.23
N ALA A 199 -32.76 6.47 11.31
CA ALA A 199 -32.08 6.79 12.56
C ALA A 199 -30.56 6.76 12.37
N PHE A 200 -29.88 7.77 12.88
CA PHE A 200 -28.42 7.76 12.98
C PHE A 200 -27.98 8.00 14.43
N THR A 201 -26.81 7.48 14.76
CA THR A 201 -26.21 7.63 16.09
C THR A 201 -24.70 7.71 15.93
N TRP A 202 -24.09 8.70 16.56
CA TRP A 202 -22.66 8.81 16.75
C TRP A 202 -22.40 8.62 18.24
N THR A 203 -21.55 7.68 18.62
CA THR A 203 -21.30 7.33 20.02
C THR A 203 -19.81 7.18 20.25
N ARG A 204 -19.26 7.91 21.21
CA ARG A 204 -17.82 7.88 21.49
C ARG A 204 -17.40 6.58 22.20
N HIS A 205 -16.30 5.99 21.74
CA HIS A 205 -15.68 4.82 22.35
C HIS A 205 -14.15 4.99 22.45
N GLY A 206 -13.69 5.58 23.56
CA GLY A 206 -12.27 5.82 23.82
C GLY A 206 -11.69 6.88 22.88
N ASP A 207 -10.74 6.47 22.05
CA ASP A 207 -10.02 7.34 21.09
C ASP A 207 -10.71 7.44 19.71
N ASP A 208 -11.77 6.65 19.46
CA ASP A 208 -12.58 6.69 18.23
C ASP A 208 -14.08 6.72 18.59
N ALA A 209 -14.95 6.68 17.60
CA ALA A 209 -16.40 6.63 17.79
C ALA A 209 -17.07 5.63 16.83
N ASP A 210 -18.21 5.10 17.25
CA ASP A 210 -19.10 4.34 16.40
C ASP A 210 -20.08 5.31 15.70
N PHE A 211 -20.27 5.12 14.40
CA PHE A 211 -21.29 5.83 13.63
C PHE A 211 -22.22 4.84 12.97
N VAL A 212 -23.48 4.87 13.41
CA VAL A 212 -24.54 3.95 13.00
C VAL A 212 -25.58 4.73 12.21
N VAL A 213 -25.98 4.21 11.04
CA VAL A 213 -27.08 4.75 10.24
C VAL A 213 -27.99 3.59 9.81
N GLY A 214 -29.19 3.53 10.39
CA GLY A 214 -30.08 2.39 10.23
C GLY A 214 -29.45 1.12 10.82
N ASP A 215 -29.29 0.10 9.98
CA ASP A 215 -28.66 -1.17 10.36
C ASP A 215 -27.14 -1.19 10.09
N GLU A 216 -26.58 -0.14 9.48
CA GLU A 216 -25.16 -0.07 9.13
C GLU A 216 -24.35 0.56 10.25
N LYS A 217 -23.38 -0.19 10.80
CA LYS A 217 -22.42 0.28 11.80
C LYS A 217 -21.04 0.44 11.17
N SER A 218 -20.43 1.62 11.30
CA SER A 218 -19.09 1.95 10.81
C SER A 218 -18.27 2.65 11.90
N LEU A 219 -16.94 2.63 11.79
CA LEU A 219 -16.08 3.45 12.66
C LEU A 219 -16.10 4.90 12.17
N TRP A 220 -16.00 5.85 13.08
CA TRP A 220 -16.03 7.28 12.76
C TRP A 220 -14.82 7.69 11.92
N SER A 221 -13.65 7.18 12.29
CA SER A 221 -12.40 7.36 11.54
C SER A 221 -12.47 6.89 10.08
N ASP A 222 -13.41 6.02 9.70
CA ASP A 222 -13.55 5.55 8.31
C ASP A 222 -14.02 6.65 7.35
N PHE A 223 -14.74 7.67 7.85
CA PHE A 223 -15.32 8.74 7.03
C PHE A 223 -14.39 9.93 6.79
N PHE A 224 -13.32 10.07 7.58
CA PHE A 224 -12.43 11.24 7.56
C PHE A 224 -10.98 10.81 7.41
N ALA A 225 -10.48 10.90 6.18
CA ALA A 225 -9.08 10.62 5.90
C ALA A 225 -8.21 11.89 5.93
N ARG A 226 -8.85 13.07 5.83
CA ARG A 226 -8.20 14.39 5.87
C ARG A 226 -8.87 15.30 6.88
N GLU A 227 -8.12 16.25 7.41
CA GLU A 227 -8.66 17.33 8.27
C GLU A 227 -9.73 18.19 7.54
N SER A 228 -9.64 18.28 6.21
CA SER A 228 -10.59 19.03 5.39
C SER A 228 -11.88 18.29 5.07
N ASP A 229 -11.95 16.99 5.33
CA ASP A 229 -13.12 16.17 4.98
C ASP A 229 -14.33 16.59 5.83
N LYS A 230 -15.49 16.61 5.17
CA LYS A 230 -16.76 16.98 5.78
C LYS A 230 -17.82 15.96 5.42
N LEU A 231 -18.47 15.40 6.43
CA LEU A 231 -19.67 14.57 6.27
C LEU A 231 -20.88 15.45 6.55
N LEU A 232 -21.79 15.55 5.59
CA LEU A 232 -23.02 16.34 5.75
C LEU A 232 -24.20 15.40 5.97
N LEU A 233 -24.95 15.66 7.02
CA LEU A 233 -26.15 14.92 7.38
C LEU A 233 -27.34 15.87 7.35
N HIS A 234 -28.23 15.66 6.39
CA HIS A 234 -29.51 16.37 6.34
C HIS A 234 -30.48 15.64 7.26
N CYS A 235 -30.79 16.26 8.40
CA CYS A 235 -31.54 15.66 9.49
C CYS A 235 -32.93 16.29 9.60
N SER A 236 -33.97 15.47 9.62
CA SER A 236 -35.31 15.90 10.01
C SER A 236 -35.37 16.25 11.51
N SER A 237 -34.63 15.50 12.32
CA SER A 237 -34.36 15.83 13.73
C SER A 237 -32.94 15.42 14.08
N ALA A 238 -32.29 16.20 14.94
CA ALA A 238 -30.97 15.92 15.48
C ALA A 238 -30.90 16.35 16.95
N ARG A 239 -30.25 15.55 17.78
CA ARG A 239 -29.99 15.83 19.18
C ARG A 239 -28.49 15.81 19.42
N ILE A 240 -27.97 16.91 19.95
CA ILE A 240 -26.56 17.07 20.34
C ILE A 240 -26.56 17.50 21.80
N ALA A 241 -26.01 16.65 22.68
CA ALA A 241 -26.11 16.82 24.12
C ALA A 241 -27.58 17.06 24.58
N ASP A 242 -27.85 18.22 25.19
CA ASP A 242 -29.17 18.62 25.71
C ASP A 242 -30.00 19.47 24.72
N ARG A 243 -29.52 19.66 23.49
CA ARG A 243 -30.19 20.49 22.48
C ARG A 243 -30.79 19.62 21.38
N GLU A 244 -32.02 19.96 21.00
CA GLU A 244 -32.71 19.39 19.85
C GLU A 244 -32.80 20.41 18.71
N PHE A 245 -32.52 19.93 17.50
CA PHE A 245 -32.57 20.68 16.27
C PHE A 245 -33.54 19.97 15.31
N ALA A 246 -34.49 20.72 14.75
CA ALA A 246 -35.41 20.24 13.73
C ALA A 246 -34.98 20.75 12.35
N ASP A 247 -35.11 19.90 11.33
CA ASP A 247 -34.81 20.19 9.92
C ASP A 247 -33.48 20.95 9.71
N THR A 248 -32.37 20.32 10.09
CA THR A 248 -31.05 20.93 10.09
C THR A 248 -30.03 20.13 9.30
N ILE A 249 -28.92 20.78 8.96
CA ILE A 249 -27.76 20.14 8.33
C ILE A 249 -26.64 20.08 9.37
N LEU A 250 -26.29 18.86 9.77
CA LEU A 250 -25.11 18.61 10.58
C LEU A 250 -23.90 18.51 9.65
N SER A 251 -22.96 19.44 9.78
CA SER A 251 -21.68 19.39 9.07
C SER A 251 -20.61 18.85 10.01
N PHE A 252 -20.35 17.56 9.91
CA PHE A 252 -19.32 16.90 10.69
C PHE A 252 -17.93 17.07 10.07
N HIS A 253 -16.97 17.32 10.93
CA HIS A 253 -15.53 17.13 10.75
C HIS A 253 -15.07 16.03 11.71
N TYR A 254 -13.83 15.56 11.55
CA TYR A 254 -13.27 14.52 12.42
C TYR A 254 -13.41 14.81 13.93
N ASN A 255 -13.16 16.06 14.35
CA ASN A 255 -13.14 16.47 15.75
C ASN A 255 -14.28 17.42 16.17
N ARG A 256 -15.18 17.81 15.26
CA ARG A 256 -16.26 18.77 15.57
C ARG A 256 -17.48 18.56 14.70
N VAL A 257 -18.65 18.95 15.21
CA VAL A 257 -19.89 19.04 14.43
C VAL A 257 -20.37 20.49 14.42
N GLN A 258 -20.73 20.98 13.23
CA GLN A 258 -21.27 22.32 13.03
C GLN A 258 -22.76 22.24 12.68
N VAL A 259 -23.57 23.07 13.32
CA VAL A 259 -25.01 23.23 13.05
C VAL A 259 -25.30 24.72 12.86
N GLY A 260 -25.53 25.15 11.62
CA GLY A 260 -25.65 26.57 11.30
C GLY A 260 -24.39 27.36 11.71
N SER A 261 -24.51 28.28 12.66
CA SER A 261 -23.39 29.05 13.22
C SER A 261 -22.77 28.44 14.49
N GLU A 262 -23.38 27.39 15.05
CA GLU A 262 -22.90 26.75 16.27
C GLU A 262 -21.89 25.64 15.94
N ASN A 263 -20.80 25.58 16.70
CA ASN A 263 -19.78 24.54 16.62
C ASN A 263 -19.71 23.79 17.95
N PHE A 264 -19.71 22.47 17.89
CA PHE A 264 -19.54 21.60 19.04
C PHE A 264 -18.31 20.71 18.83
N GLU A 265 -17.43 20.63 19.82
CA GLU A 265 -16.28 19.73 19.79
C GLU A 265 -16.74 18.30 20.14
N LEU A 266 -16.40 17.32 19.29
CA LEU A 266 -16.80 15.93 19.50
C LEU A 266 -16.11 15.31 20.72
N ASP A 267 -14.93 15.81 21.10
CA ASP A 267 -14.21 15.38 22.29
C ASP A 267 -14.93 15.72 23.61
N GLN A 268 -15.99 16.53 23.55
CA GLN A 268 -16.79 16.92 24.72
C GLN A 268 -18.18 16.26 24.70
N LEU A 269 -18.44 15.39 23.73
CA LEU A 269 -19.74 14.75 23.53
C LEU A 269 -19.61 13.23 23.66
N ASP A 270 -20.58 12.62 24.33
CA ASP A 270 -20.68 11.16 24.43
C ASP A 270 -21.51 10.58 23.29
N GLU A 271 -22.57 11.28 22.89
CA GLU A 271 -23.54 10.80 21.91
C GLU A 271 -24.19 11.95 21.12
N ILE A 272 -24.43 11.70 19.83
CA ILE A 272 -25.27 12.52 18.94
C ILE A 272 -26.22 11.57 18.22
N GLY A 273 -27.49 11.91 18.11
CA GLY A 273 -28.47 11.04 17.44
C GLY A 273 -29.57 11.81 16.73
N GLY A 274 -30.30 11.16 15.85
CA GLY A 274 -31.41 11.80 15.14
C GLY A 274 -31.94 10.99 13.98
N LEU A 275 -32.74 11.64 13.13
CA LEU A 275 -33.32 11.06 11.92
C LEU A 275 -32.78 11.78 10.69
N ALA A 276 -32.00 11.07 9.88
CA ALA A 276 -31.40 11.55 8.66
C ALA A 276 -32.24 11.22 7.41
N ASN A 277 -32.37 12.19 6.51
CA ASN A 277 -33.03 12.03 5.21
C ASN A 277 -32.00 11.83 4.08
N GLU A 278 -30.84 12.44 4.21
CA GLU A 278 -29.77 12.38 3.22
C GLU A 278 -28.41 12.48 3.91
N ILE A 279 -27.46 11.68 3.45
CA ILE A 279 -26.06 11.74 3.89
C ILE A 279 -25.17 12.00 2.68
N GLU A 280 -24.30 13.00 2.81
CA GLU A 280 -23.25 13.32 1.84
C GLU A 280 -21.89 12.95 2.46
N ILE A 281 -21.29 11.88 1.94
CA ILE A 281 -20.03 11.35 2.42
C ILE A 281 -18.90 11.84 1.48
N PRO A 282 -17.79 12.37 2.02
CA PRO A 282 -16.62 12.72 1.22
C PRO A 282 -16.01 11.43 0.65
N ARG A 283 -15.78 11.39 -0.66
CA ARG A 283 -15.08 10.26 -1.30
C ARG A 283 -13.61 10.59 -1.45
N GLU A 284 -12.75 9.88 -0.73
CA GLU A 284 -11.34 9.81 -1.13
C GLU A 284 -11.18 8.90 -2.34
N ALA A 285 -10.46 9.41 -3.34
CA ALA A 285 -10.18 8.67 -4.57
C ALA A 285 -9.01 7.69 -4.42
N MET A 286 -8.01 7.97 -3.54
CA MET A 286 -6.84 7.12 -3.27
C MET A 286 -5.86 7.77 -2.27
N GLY A 287 -4.96 6.99 -1.66
CA GLY A 287 -3.94 7.45 -0.71
C GLY A 287 -2.74 8.13 -1.37
N ARG A 288 -2.14 9.13 -0.68
CA ARG A 288 -0.93 9.84 -1.18
C ARG A 288 0.32 8.95 -1.26
N GLY A 289 0.35 7.82 -0.56
CA GLY A 289 1.44 6.84 -0.60
C GLY A 289 1.67 6.29 -2.00
N ASP A 290 0.60 6.03 -2.75
CA ASP A 290 0.68 5.46 -4.10
C ASP A 290 1.38 6.39 -5.11
N LEU A 291 1.27 7.71 -4.93
CA LEU A 291 1.93 8.71 -5.80
C LEU A 291 3.45 8.63 -5.64
N LYS A 292 3.90 8.58 -4.38
CA LYS A 292 5.32 8.47 -4.04
C LYS A 292 5.86 7.10 -4.43
N PHE A 293 5.04 6.05 -4.29
CA PHE A 293 5.40 4.71 -4.72
C PHE A 293 5.56 4.62 -6.25
N LEU A 294 4.67 5.27 -7.01
CA LEU A 294 4.80 5.34 -8.46
C LEU A 294 6.00 6.18 -8.91
N ALA A 295 6.37 7.22 -8.17
CA ALA A 295 7.62 7.94 -8.37
C ALA A 295 8.84 7.02 -8.17
N CYS A 296 8.81 6.18 -7.13
CA CYS A 296 9.83 5.16 -6.90
C CYS A 296 9.91 4.15 -8.06
N ILE A 297 8.77 3.66 -8.56
CA ILE A 297 8.72 2.78 -9.75
C ILE A 297 9.36 3.47 -10.97
N GLY A 298 9.02 4.73 -11.21
CA GLY A 298 9.61 5.51 -12.30
C GLY A 298 11.12 5.70 -12.17
N ALA A 299 11.62 5.89 -10.95
CA ALA A 299 13.04 6.04 -10.69
C ALA A 299 13.85 4.78 -11.05
N PHE A 300 13.29 3.57 -10.88
CA PHE A 300 13.98 2.31 -11.19
C PHE A 300 13.75 1.78 -12.60
N LEU A 301 12.52 1.92 -13.13
CA LEU A 301 12.08 1.25 -14.36
C LEU A 301 11.82 2.21 -15.54
N GLY A 302 11.86 3.52 -15.29
CA GLY A 302 11.67 4.55 -16.29
C GLY A 302 10.20 4.86 -16.62
N TRP A 303 9.99 5.86 -17.46
CA TRP A 303 8.66 6.43 -17.74
C TRP A 303 7.68 5.47 -18.41
N ARG A 304 8.16 4.53 -19.24
CA ARG A 304 7.29 3.52 -19.87
C ARG A 304 6.69 2.58 -18.83
N ALA A 305 7.48 2.22 -17.83
CA ALA A 305 7.03 1.40 -16.71
C ALA A 305 5.95 2.11 -15.88
N VAL A 306 6.08 3.43 -15.69
CA VAL A 306 5.06 4.24 -14.99
C VAL A 306 3.71 4.12 -15.69
N LEU A 307 3.67 4.37 -16.99
CA LEU A 307 2.43 4.30 -17.77
C LEU A 307 1.82 2.91 -17.73
N PHE A 308 2.66 1.88 -17.92
CA PHE A 308 2.22 0.50 -17.88
C PHE A 308 1.73 0.10 -16.49
N ALA A 309 2.43 0.48 -15.41
CA ALA A 309 2.08 0.11 -14.05
C ALA A 309 0.74 0.70 -13.60
N ILE A 310 0.43 1.95 -13.99
CA ILE A 310 -0.90 2.55 -13.75
C ILE A 310 -1.98 1.72 -14.45
N PHE A 311 -1.79 1.43 -15.74
CA PHE A 311 -2.77 0.70 -16.55
C PHE A 311 -2.94 -0.76 -16.09
N ALA A 312 -1.84 -1.48 -15.90
CA ALA A 312 -1.86 -2.85 -15.44
C ALA A 312 -2.39 -2.94 -14.01
N GLY A 313 -2.03 -2.00 -13.14
CA GLY A 313 -2.54 -1.93 -11.77
C GLY A 313 -4.05 -1.73 -11.72
N SER A 314 -4.60 -0.81 -12.53
CA SER A 314 -6.06 -0.61 -12.61
C SER A 314 -6.78 -1.82 -13.21
N LEU A 315 -6.17 -2.49 -14.21
CA LEU A 315 -6.68 -3.72 -14.78
C LEU A 315 -6.71 -4.86 -13.76
N TYR A 316 -5.60 -5.11 -13.05
CA TYR A 316 -5.51 -6.15 -12.03
C TYR A 316 -6.48 -5.90 -10.87
N GLY A 317 -6.55 -4.66 -10.37
CA GLY A 317 -7.50 -4.26 -9.34
C GLY A 317 -8.95 -4.47 -9.77
N SER A 318 -9.28 -4.12 -11.02
CA SER A 318 -10.63 -4.31 -11.56
C SER A 318 -11.00 -5.78 -11.73
N ILE A 319 -10.08 -6.62 -12.21
CA ILE A 319 -10.29 -8.07 -12.35
C ILE A 319 -10.51 -8.72 -10.98
N ILE A 320 -9.68 -8.40 -10.00
CA ILE A 320 -9.80 -8.96 -8.64
C ILE A 320 -11.07 -8.45 -7.95
N GLY A 321 -11.41 -7.16 -8.13
CA GLY A 321 -12.67 -6.60 -7.67
C GLY A 321 -13.90 -7.28 -8.29
N LEU A 322 -13.85 -7.59 -9.59
CA LEU A 322 -14.92 -8.30 -10.28
C LEU A 322 -15.04 -9.76 -9.79
N ILE A 323 -13.93 -10.48 -9.64
CA ILE A 323 -13.92 -11.86 -9.14
C ILE A 323 -14.54 -11.93 -7.73
N THR A 324 -14.14 -11.00 -6.85
CA THR A 324 -14.66 -10.98 -5.47
C THR A 324 -16.17 -10.66 -5.44
N LEU A 325 -16.64 -9.76 -6.30
CA LEU A 325 -18.06 -9.47 -6.49
C LEU A 325 -18.86 -10.70 -6.96
N VAL A 326 -18.36 -11.41 -7.98
CA VAL A 326 -19.04 -12.59 -8.56
C VAL A 326 -19.12 -13.75 -7.57
N LEU A 327 -18.10 -13.92 -6.71
CA LEU A 327 -18.07 -14.96 -5.67
C LEU A 327 -19.01 -14.69 -4.49
N GLY A 328 -19.87 -13.66 -4.57
CA GLY A 328 -20.87 -13.35 -3.53
C GLY A 328 -20.27 -12.86 -2.22
N ARG A 329 -18.94 -12.68 -2.16
CA ARG A 329 -18.31 -11.96 -1.06
C ARG A 329 -18.57 -10.48 -1.30
N ARG A 330 -19.59 -9.97 -0.63
CA ARG A 330 -19.88 -8.54 -0.52
C ARG A 330 -18.61 -7.83 -0.03
N VAL A 331 -17.79 -7.33 -0.96
CA VAL A 331 -16.66 -6.46 -0.66
C VAL A 331 -17.24 -5.10 -0.29
N TRP A 332 -17.74 -5.00 0.94
CA TRP A 332 -18.10 -3.74 1.54
C TRP A 332 -16.85 -2.93 1.67
N SER A 333 -16.70 -1.91 0.81
CA SER A 333 -15.86 -0.73 1.00
C SER A 333 -14.50 -0.97 1.67
N LEU A 334 -13.93 -2.17 1.52
CA LEU A 334 -12.57 -2.48 1.92
C LEU A 334 -11.78 -1.73 0.89
N LYS A 335 -11.25 -0.57 1.33
CA LYS A 335 -10.30 0.27 0.59
C LYS A 335 -9.32 -0.69 -0.09
N LEU A 336 -9.53 -1.04 -1.36
CA LEU A 336 -8.64 -2.01 -1.99
C LEU A 336 -7.28 -1.32 -2.12
N PRO A 337 -6.21 -1.87 -1.51
CA PRO A 337 -4.92 -1.21 -1.51
C PRO A 337 -4.41 -1.21 -2.95
N PHE A 338 -4.26 -0.02 -3.53
CA PHE A 338 -3.86 0.11 -4.93
C PHE A 338 -2.36 -0.18 -5.11
N GLY A 339 -1.55 0.03 -4.07
CA GLY A 339 -0.11 -0.23 -4.04
C GLY A 339 0.28 -1.64 -4.52
N PRO A 340 -0.31 -2.72 -4.00
CA PRO A 340 -0.09 -4.09 -4.47
C PRO A 340 -0.34 -4.30 -5.96
N TYR A 341 -1.33 -3.62 -6.53
CA TYR A 341 -1.62 -3.74 -7.97
C TYR A 341 -0.62 -2.94 -8.81
N LEU A 342 -0.18 -1.76 -8.34
CA LEU A 342 0.93 -1.02 -8.94
C LEU A 342 2.24 -1.82 -8.88
N ALA A 343 2.52 -2.44 -7.74
CA ALA A 343 3.65 -3.33 -7.51
C ALA A 343 3.65 -4.49 -8.51
N LEU A 344 2.50 -5.15 -8.69
CA LEU A 344 2.34 -6.22 -9.65
C LEU A 344 2.56 -5.72 -11.09
N GLY A 345 1.99 -4.57 -11.44
CA GLY A 345 2.21 -3.93 -12.75
C GLY A 345 3.68 -3.63 -13.01
N ALA A 346 4.40 -3.13 -12.00
CA ALA A 346 5.83 -2.84 -12.09
C ALA A 346 6.69 -4.10 -12.22
N ILE A 347 6.39 -5.17 -11.47
CA ILE A 347 7.08 -6.46 -11.60
C ILE A 347 6.83 -7.07 -12.98
N THR A 348 5.59 -7.01 -13.48
CA THR A 348 5.25 -7.47 -14.84
C THR A 348 6.05 -6.69 -15.89
N TRP A 349 6.13 -5.36 -15.76
CA TRP A 349 6.94 -4.55 -16.67
C TRP A 349 8.44 -4.88 -16.57
N MET A 350 8.95 -5.07 -15.36
CA MET A 350 10.37 -5.39 -15.15
C MET A 350 10.78 -6.64 -15.93
N PHE A 351 10.01 -7.73 -15.86
CA PHE A 351 10.33 -8.99 -16.56
C PHE A 351 9.90 -9.03 -18.03
N PHE A 352 8.82 -8.36 -18.41
CA PHE A 352 8.19 -8.54 -19.72
C PHE A 352 8.07 -7.27 -20.55
N GLY A 353 8.56 -6.12 -20.06
CA GLY A 353 8.42 -4.81 -20.70
C GLY A 353 8.95 -4.78 -22.15
N ASP A 354 10.12 -5.37 -22.41
CA ASP A 354 10.68 -5.44 -23.77
C ASP A 354 9.82 -6.28 -24.71
N SER A 355 9.19 -7.34 -24.21
CA SER A 355 8.27 -8.17 -24.99
C SER A 355 6.98 -7.41 -25.29
N VAL A 356 6.45 -6.66 -24.32
CA VAL A 356 5.28 -5.78 -24.50
C VAL A 356 5.55 -4.70 -25.54
N VAL A 357 6.71 -4.04 -25.46
CA VAL A 357 7.10 -2.99 -26.43
C VAL A 357 7.25 -3.58 -27.83
N ARG A 358 7.91 -4.73 -27.99
CA ARG A 358 8.07 -5.39 -29.29
C ARG A 358 6.73 -5.81 -29.88
N TRP A 359 5.85 -6.42 -29.08
CA TRP A 359 4.50 -6.79 -29.51
C TRP A 359 3.70 -5.57 -30.01
N TYR A 360 3.77 -4.45 -29.29
CA TYR A 360 3.10 -3.21 -29.71
C TYR A 360 3.69 -2.63 -31.00
N GLN A 361 5.01 -2.70 -31.19
CA GLN A 361 5.68 -2.26 -32.42
C GLN A 361 5.27 -3.10 -33.64
N THR A 362 5.10 -4.41 -33.47
CA THR A 362 4.59 -5.30 -34.54
C THR A 362 3.16 -4.92 -34.95
N LEU A 363 2.31 -4.53 -34.01
CA LEU A 363 0.94 -4.10 -34.31
C LEU A 363 0.89 -2.78 -35.13
N LEU A 364 1.81 -1.85 -34.83
CA LEU A 364 1.88 -0.54 -35.51
C LEU A 364 2.58 -0.59 -36.88
N ARG A 365 3.35 -1.64 -37.15
CA ARG A 365 4.05 -1.88 -38.42
C ARG A 365 3.67 -3.27 -38.95
N PRO A 366 2.41 -3.46 -39.39
CA PRO A 366 1.93 -4.74 -39.89
C PRO A 366 2.66 -5.18 -41.16
#